data_AF-A0A4V2S9Q1-F1
#
_entry.id   AF-A0A4V2S9Q1-F1
#
_cell.length_a   1.000
_cell.length_b   1.000
_cell.length_c   1.000
_cell.angle_alpha   90.00
_cell.angle_beta   90.00
_cell.angle_gamma   90.00
#
_symmetry.space_group_name_H-M   'P 1'
#
loop_
_entity.id
_entity.type
_entity.pdbx_description
1 polymer ?
#
loop_
_entity_poly.entity_id
_entity_poly.type
_entity_poly.pdbx_seq_one_letter_code
_entity_poly.pdbx_strand_id
1 'polypeptide(L)'
;MELVYHIGAHCTDEDGLLKCLFKNCDALSRQGILVPDPSRYRPILRDMLVSLRGQPATADMQQVILDATTDGAEARRLILVNQSFLCLPKKALGQNMLYPMAGDKAHWLAQLFPDDPCAFFLGIRNPATFIPALFVKSRESDFAAFLAGVDPGALTWSDMVRRIRAANPRARLTVWCNEDTPLIWPELLARLSDHGESTPLRGTDDLLDAIMQPAGLTRLRAYLDENPPTNEAQRRRIVAAFLDKYALPDAIDEEIDAPGWTEDLVEHLTERYEADLTAIQAIEGVDVITP
;
A
#
# COMPACT_ATOMS: atom_id res chain seq x y z
N MET A 1 18.45 -12.73 2.33
CA MET A 1 17.00 -12.78 2.00
C MET A 1 16.54 -11.36 1.73
N GLU A 2 15.54 -11.10 0.90
CA GLU A 2 14.96 -9.75 0.78
C GLU A 2 13.68 -9.60 1.62
N LEU A 3 13.59 -8.51 2.39
CA LEU A 3 12.41 -8.14 3.16
C LEU A 3 11.58 -7.14 2.37
N VAL A 4 10.30 -7.46 2.15
CA VAL A 4 9.35 -6.57 1.48
C VAL A 4 8.26 -6.19 2.47
N TYR A 5 8.12 -4.90 2.74
CA TYR A 5 7.09 -4.37 3.62
C TYR A 5 6.08 -3.55 2.83
N HIS A 6 4.82 -3.98 2.82
CA HIS A 6 3.70 -3.10 2.48
C HIS A 6 3.27 -2.36 3.75
N ILE A 7 3.64 -1.08 3.83
CA ILE A 7 3.59 -0.26 5.05
C ILE A 7 2.32 0.60 5.18
N GLY A 8 1.33 0.36 4.32
CA GLY A 8 0.10 1.14 4.22
C GLY A 8 0.06 1.95 2.90
N ALA A 9 -0.57 3.12 2.86
CA ALA A 9 -1.25 3.82 3.96
C ALA A 9 -2.54 3.12 4.41
N HIS A 10 -3.14 3.54 5.52
CA HIS A 10 -4.51 3.13 5.86
C HIS A 10 -5.50 3.54 4.75
N CYS A 11 -6.66 2.88 4.71
CA CYS A 11 -7.76 3.24 3.80
C CYS A 11 -7.34 3.21 2.32
N THR A 12 -6.49 2.25 1.93
CA THR A 12 -6.02 2.07 0.55
C THR A 12 -6.63 0.80 -0.06
N ASP A 13 -5.87 -0.29 -0.14
CA ASP A 13 -6.23 -1.53 -0.85
C ASP A 13 -7.06 -2.53 -0.03
N GLU A 14 -7.42 -2.19 1.20
CA GLU A 14 -8.17 -3.06 2.14
C GLU A 14 -7.61 -4.50 2.28
N ASP A 15 -6.28 -4.60 2.34
CA ASP A 15 -5.52 -5.87 2.36
C ASP A 15 -5.69 -6.70 1.07
N GLY A 16 -6.14 -6.09 -0.02
CA GLY A 16 -6.31 -6.74 -1.33
C GLY A 16 -5.02 -7.38 -1.83
N LEU A 17 -3.88 -6.68 -1.71
CA LEU A 17 -2.58 -7.20 -2.13
C LEU A 17 -2.24 -8.45 -1.32
N LEU A 18 -2.41 -8.38 0.00
CA LEU A 18 -2.18 -9.50 0.90
C LEU A 18 -3.09 -10.69 0.57
N LYS A 19 -4.40 -10.46 0.38
CA LYS A 19 -5.36 -11.52 0.03
C LYS A 19 -4.97 -12.22 -1.28
N CYS A 20 -4.61 -11.45 -2.32
CA CYS A 20 -4.21 -11.99 -3.60
C CYS A 20 -2.89 -12.79 -3.49
N LEU A 21 -1.88 -12.25 -2.82
CA LEU A 21 -0.59 -12.92 -2.62
C LEU A 21 -0.73 -14.19 -1.77
N PHE A 22 -1.52 -14.13 -0.70
CA PHE A 22 -1.78 -15.26 0.18
C PHE A 22 -2.56 -16.37 -0.54
N LYS A 23 -3.52 -16.03 -1.40
CA LYS A 23 -4.22 -16.98 -2.30
C LYS A 23 -3.25 -17.72 -3.23
N ASN A 24 -2.06 -17.19 -3.46
CA ASN A 24 -1.03 -17.77 -4.33
C ASN A 24 0.22 -18.23 -3.57
N CYS A 25 0.18 -18.34 -2.24
CA CYS A 25 1.33 -18.67 -1.40
C CYS A 25 2.04 -19.96 -1.83
N ASP A 26 1.32 -21.01 -2.23
CA ASP A 26 1.91 -22.28 -2.69
C ASP A 26 2.71 -22.14 -4.00
N ALA A 27 2.27 -21.26 -4.91
CA ALA A 27 2.97 -21.02 -6.17
C ALA A 27 4.20 -20.13 -5.96
N LEU A 28 4.07 -19.16 -5.06
CA LEU A 28 5.13 -18.23 -4.67
C LEU A 28 6.23 -18.94 -3.85
N SER A 29 5.86 -19.83 -2.94
CA SER A 29 6.82 -20.53 -2.07
C SER A 29 7.77 -21.44 -2.86
N ARG A 30 7.31 -22.05 -3.96
CA ARG A 30 8.18 -22.81 -4.89
C ARG A 30 9.27 -21.97 -5.55
N GLN A 31 9.14 -20.65 -5.52
CA GLN A 31 10.14 -19.69 -6.02
C GLN A 31 10.91 -19.01 -4.87
N GLY A 32 10.76 -19.49 -3.64
CA GLY A 32 11.38 -18.91 -2.44
C GLY A 32 10.74 -17.59 -2.01
N ILE A 33 9.51 -17.30 -2.42
CA ILE A 33 8.75 -16.10 -2.05
C ILE A 33 7.73 -16.49 -0.98
N LEU A 34 7.93 -16.02 0.24
CA LEU A 34 7.06 -16.35 1.36
C LEU A 34 6.11 -15.21 1.70
N VAL A 35 4.84 -15.56 1.85
CA VAL A 35 3.74 -14.67 2.27
C VAL A 35 3.12 -15.30 3.52
N PRO A 36 3.70 -15.07 4.71
CA PRO A 36 3.23 -15.69 5.95
C PRO A 36 1.82 -15.24 6.33
N ASP A 37 1.14 -16.07 7.12
CA ASP A 37 -0.11 -15.69 7.78
C ASP A 37 0.14 -14.47 8.71
N PRO A 38 -0.60 -13.36 8.52
CA PRO A 38 -0.46 -12.17 9.36
C PRO A 38 -0.63 -12.38 10.86
N SER A 39 -1.46 -13.35 11.26
CA SER A 39 -1.66 -13.68 12.67
C SER A 39 -0.39 -14.16 13.36
N ARG A 40 0.55 -14.74 12.60
CA ARG A 40 1.79 -15.31 13.14
C ARG A 40 2.87 -14.26 13.39
N TYR A 41 3.01 -13.28 12.49
CA TYR A 41 4.10 -12.31 12.58
C TYR A 41 3.69 -10.95 13.15
N ARG A 42 2.45 -10.49 12.94
CA ARG A 42 2.05 -9.13 13.37
C ARG A 42 2.26 -8.89 14.87
N PRO A 43 1.93 -9.82 15.79
CA PRO A 43 2.20 -9.63 17.22
C PRO A 43 3.70 -9.56 17.55
N ILE A 44 4.49 -10.48 16.96
CA ILE A 44 5.95 -10.56 17.19
C ILE A 44 6.64 -9.29 16.72
N LEU A 45 6.34 -8.85 15.48
CA LEU A 45 6.93 -7.64 14.94
C LEU A 45 6.54 -6.41 15.76
N ARG A 46 5.28 -6.29 16.19
CA ARG A 46 4.85 -5.19 17.06
C ARG A 46 5.69 -5.12 18.33
N ASP A 47 5.85 -6.25 19.02
CA ASP A 47 6.55 -6.30 20.30
C ASP A 47 8.06 -6.02 20.12
N MET A 48 8.67 -6.57 19.06
CA MET A 48 10.07 -6.29 18.72
C MET A 48 10.32 -4.83 18.34
N LEU A 49 9.46 -4.24 17.50
CA LEU A 49 9.58 -2.82 17.13
C LEU A 49 9.51 -1.90 18.35
N VAL A 50 8.64 -2.21 19.31
CA VAL A 50 8.50 -1.43 20.57
C VAL A 50 9.71 -1.61 21.49
N SER A 51 10.26 -2.83 21.55
CA SER A 51 11.43 -3.16 22.38
C SER A 51 12.72 -2.53 21.84
N LEU A 52 12.98 -2.71 20.54
CA LEU A 52 14.21 -2.27 19.90
C LEU A 52 14.26 -0.77 19.64
N ARG A 53 13.12 -0.14 19.33
CA ARG A 53 13.03 1.31 19.00
C ARG A 53 14.09 1.77 17.99
N GLY A 54 14.34 0.97 16.96
CA GLY A 54 15.31 1.27 15.91
C GLY A 54 16.73 0.80 16.21
N GLN A 55 16.99 0.14 17.33
CA GLN A 55 18.23 -0.63 17.48
C GLN A 55 18.17 -1.89 16.60
N PRO A 56 19.32 -2.34 16.04
CA PRO A 56 19.37 -3.55 15.22
C PRO A 56 18.98 -4.79 16.04
N ALA A 57 18.14 -5.64 15.46
CA ALA A 57 17.79 -6.93 16.04
C ALA A 57 19.01 -7.86 16.09
N THR A 58 19.18 -8.57 17.19
CA THR A 58 20.23 -9.61 17.30
C THR A 58 19.89 -10.81 16.42
N ALA A 59 20.88 -11.66 16.13
CA ALA A 59 20.66 -12.90 15.38
C ALA A 59 19.56 -13.79 16.00
N ASP A 60 19.52 -13.89 17.34
CA ASP A 60 18.46 -14.66 18.03
C ASP A 60 17.07 -14.06 17.81
N MET A 61 16.94 -12.73 17.81
CA MET A 61 15.66 -12.06 17.54
C MET A 61 15.24 -12.26 16.08
N GLN A 62 16.19 -12.18 15.14
CA GLN A 62 15.96 -12.47 13.73
C GLN A 62 15.44 -13.90 13.54
N GLN A 63 16.06 -14.88 14.23
CA GLN A 63 15.62 -16.27 14.16
C GLN A 63 14.19 -16.47 14.66
N VAL A 64 13.79 -15.78 15.74
CA VAL A 64 12.40 -15.82 16.24
C VAL A 64 11.40 -15.33 15.18
N ILE A 65 11.73 -14.28 14.41
CA ILE A 65 10.89 -13.81 13.31
C ILE A 65 10.83 -14.87 12.20
N LEU A 66 11.98 -15.42 11.82
CA LEU A 66 12.09 -16.43 10.76
C LEU A 66 11.29 -17.69 11.12
N ASP A 67 11.41 -18.20 12.33
CA ASP A 67 10.66 -19.38 12.79
C ASP A 67 9.15 -19.15 12.74
N ALA A 68 8.71 -17.93 13.06
CA ALA A 68 7.30 -17.56 13.03
C ALA A 68 6.75 -17.31 11.61
N THR A 69 7.61 -17.03 10.62
CA THR A 69 7.20 -16.60 9.27
C THR A 69 7.49 -17.61 8.18
N THR A 70 8.47 -18.50 8.38
CA THR A 70 8.99 -19.34 7.30
C THR A 70 8.61 -20.82 7.43
N ASP A 71 8.16 -21.27 8.60
CA ASP A 71 7.99 -22.71 8.91
C ASP A 71 9.25 -23.55 8.61
N GLY A 72 10.44 -22.93 8.71
CA GLY A 72 11.71 -23.58 8.41
C GLY A 72 12.03 -23.67 6.91
N ALA A 73 11.23 -23.06 6.04
CA ALA A 73 11.55 -22.94 4.62
C ALA A 73 12.61 -21.86 4.36
N GLU A 74 13.51 -22.10 3.42
CA GLU A 74 14.41 -21.06 2.94
C GLU A 74 13.65 -20.03 2.08
N ALA A 75 13.83 -18.76 2.40
CA ALA A 75 13.18 -17.65 1.69
C ALA A 75 14.21 -16.81 0.93
N ARG A 76 14.04 -16.67 -0.38
CA ARG A 76 14.68 -15.61 -1.16
C ARG A 76 14.06 -14.27 -0.82
N ARG A 77 12.74 -14.23 -0.64
CA ARG A 77 11.95 -13.02 -0.35
C ARG A 77 10.87 -13.31 0.68
N LEU A 78 10.73 -12.41 1.65
CA LEU A 78 9.71 -12.46 2.68
C LEU A 78 8.83 -11.22 2.61
N ILE A 79 7.53 -11.41 2.38
CA ILE A 79 6.56 -10.33 2.18
C ILE A 79 5.71 -10.16 3.42
N LEU A 80 5.78 -8.98 4.03
CA LEU A 80 5.09 -8.65 5.26
C LEU A 80 4.15 -7.47 4.99
N VAL A 81 2.87 -7.64 5.32
CA VAL A 81 1.82 -6.65 4.99
C VAL A 81 1.04 -6.28 6.23
N ASN A 82 1.10 -5.00 6.60
CA ASN A 82 0.29 -4.47 7.69
C ASN A 82 0.07 -2.98 7.51
N GLN A 83 -1.19 -2.58 7.34
CA GLN A 83 -1.59 -1.16 7.24
C GLN A 83 -1.17 -0.35 8.48
N SER A 84 -0.98 -1.01 9.63
CA SER A 84 -0.57 -0.36 10.87
C SER A 84 0.90 -0.52 11.23
N PHE A 85 1.77 -0.85 10.27
CA PHE A 85 3.22 -0.88 10.50
C PHE A 85 3.76 0.47 10.97
N LEU A 86 3.29 1.56 10.37
CA LEU A 86 3.72 2.91 10.73
C LEU A 86 3.05 3.38 12.03
N CYS A 87 1.73 3.23 12.13
CA CYS A 87 0.98 3.59 13.34
C CYS A 87 -0.44 3.00 13.32
N LEU A 88 -1.19 3.20 14.42
CA LEU A 88 -2.64 3.01 14.41
C LEU A 88 -3.33 4.18 13.69
N PRO A 89 -4.55 4.02 13.15
CA PRO A 89 -5.27 5.08 12.41
C PRO A 89 -5.33 6.43 13.12
N LYS A 90 -5.65 6.44 14.42
CA LYS A 90 -5.73 7.66 15.25
C LYS A 90 -4.41 8.42 15.46
N LYS A 91 -3.28 7.87 15.00
CA LYS A 91 -1.95 8.49 15.07
C LYS A 91 -1.41 8.87 13.68
N ALA A 92 -2.19 8.64 12.62
CA ALA A 92 -1.78 8.93 11.26
C ALA A 92 -1.82 10.43 10.94
N LEU A 93 -2.55 11.24 11.70
CA LEU A 93 -2.53 12.70 11.64
C LEU A 93 -1.95 13.27 12.93
N GLY A 94 -1.08 14.27 12.81
CA GLY A 94 -0.56 15.01 13.95
C GLY A 94 0.60 15.91 13.55
N GLN A 95 0.91 16.91 14.39
CA GLN A 95 2.01 17.86 14.11
C GLN A 95 1.90 18.52 12.72
N ASN A 96 0.67 18.75 12.23
CA ASN A 96 0.39 19.22 10.87
C ASN A 96 1.00 18.35 9.76
N MET A 97 1.10 17.03 9.97
CA MET A 97 1.72 16.08 9.04
C MET A 97 0.94 14.77 8.91
N LEU A 98 1.07 14.13 7.74
CA LEU A 98 0.71 12.74 7.52
C LEU A 98 1.81 11.83 8.10
N TYR A 99 1.42 10.91 8.97
CA TYR A 99 2.27 9.93 9.65
C TYR A 99 3.58 10.55 10.17
N PRO A 100 3.53 11.33 11.28
CA PRO A 100 4.71 12.05 11.78
C PRO A 100 5.95 11.16 12.01
N MET A 101 5.72 9.92 12.45
CA MET A 101 6.78 8.94 12.72
C MET A 101 7.11 8.02 11.53
N ALA A 102 6.65 8.30 10.31
CA ALA A 102 6.83 7.40 9.16
C ALA A 102 8.29 7.02 8.91
N GLY A 103 9.20 8.00 8.96
CA GLY A 103 10.64 7.78 8.80
C GLY A 103 11.22 6.85 9.86
N ASP A 104 10.97 7.18 11.14
CA ASP A 104 11.43 6.36 12.27
C ASP A 104 10.88 4.93 12.19
N LYS A 105 9.59 4.78 11.88
CA LYS A 105 8.93 3.47 11.86
C LYS A 105 9.40 2.60 10.71
N ALA A 106 9.59 3.18 9.53
CA ALA A 106 10.24 2.48 8.42
C ALA A 106 11.67 2.07 8.80
N HIS A 107 12.43 2.95 9.46
CA HIS A 107 13.76 2.60 9.98
C HIS A 107 13.71 1.44 10.96
N TRP A 108 12.76 1.43 11.89
CA TRP A 108 12.64 0.33 12.86
C TRP A 108 12.34 -1.00 12.18
N LEU A 109 11.57 -1.01 11.09
CA LEU A 109 11.34 -2.22 10.29
C LEU A 109 12.62 -2.70 9.61
N ALA A 110 13.39 -1.79 9.01
CA ALA A 110 14.67 -2.13 8.38
C ALA A 110 15.66 -2.74 9.39
N GLN A 111 15.60 -2.30 10.66
CA GLN A 111 16.47 -2.78 11.73
C GLN A 111 16.08 -4.16 12.27
N LEU A 112 14.96 -4.74 11.82
CA LEU A 112 14.63 -6.13 12.14
C LEU A 112 15.58 -7.11 11.46
N PHE A 113 16.13 -6.76 10.28
CA PHE A 113 17.13 -7.54 9.56
C PHE A 113 18.18 -6.57 8.97
N PRO A 114 19.10 -6.07 9.80
CA PRO A 114 19.98 -4.93 9.45
C PRO A 114 20.95 -5.23 8.28
N ASP A 115 21.27 -6.50 8.05
CA ASP A 115 22.20 -6.94 7.02
C ASP A 115 21.51 -7.37 5.71
N ASP A 116 20.18 -7.53 5.73
CA ASP A 116 19.41 -7.93 4.55
C ASP A 116 18.84 -6.71 3.80
N PRO A 117 18.71 -6.79 2.46
CA PRO A 117 18.03 -5.76 1.69
C PRO A 117 16.56 -5.64 2.07
N CYS A 118 16.07 -4.41 2.09
CA CYS A 118 14.70 -4.06 2.43
C CYS A 118 14.05 -3.21 1.33
N ALA A 119 12.78 -3.48 1.03
CA ALA A 119 11.95 -2.69 0.12
C ALA A 119 10.62 -2.32 0.79
N PHE A 120 10.25 -1.05 0.66
CA PHE A 120 9.00 -0.49 1.16
C PHE A 120 8.03 -0.21 0.00
N PHE A 121 6.78 -0.60 0.18
CA PHE A 121 5.67 -0.35 -0.73
C PHE A 121 4.62 0.50 0.00
N LEU A 122 4.24 1.61 -0.60
CA LEU A 122 3.30 2.59 -0.04
C LEU A 122 2.26 3.02 -1.07
N GLY A 123 1.00 2.61 -0.87
CA GLY A 123 -0.13 3.21 -1.55
C GLY A 123 -0.49 4.53 -0.85
N ILE A 124 -0.61 5.62 -1.62
CA ILE A 124 -1.11 6.91 -1.13
C ILE A 124 -2.50 7.17 -1.68
N ARG A 125 -3.28 8.00 -1.00
CA ARG A 125 -4.67 8.29 -1.38
C ARG A 125 -4.91 9.79 -1.29
N ASN A 126 -5.76 10.32 -2.16
CA ASN A 126 -6.16 11.72 -2.15
C ASN A 126 -6.59 12.13 -0.72
N PRO A 127 -5.93 13.13 -0.09
CA PRO A 127 -6.29 13.62 1.24
C PRO A 127 -7.77 13.96 1.41
N ALA A 128 -8.44 14.42 0.34
CA ALA A 128 -9.86 14.75 0.35
C ALA A 128 -10.74 13.54 0.73
N THR A 129 -10.38 12.34 0.27
CA THR A 129 -11.09 11.08 0.57
C THR A 129 -10.41 10.30 1.71
N PHE A 130 -9.09 10.40 1.83
CA PHE A 130 -8.32 9.72 2.86
C PHE A 130 -8.65 10.19 4.27
N ILE A 131 -8.77 11.50 4.52
CA ILE A 131 -8.99 12.03 5.88
C ILE A 131 -10.35 11.62 6.44
N PRO A 132 -11.49 11.78 5.72
CA PRO A 132 -12.79 11.25 6.17
C PRO A 132 -12.77 9.74 6.41
N ALA A 133 -12.22 8.96 5.47
CA ALA A 133 -12.11 7.51 5.63
C ALA A 133 -11.25 7.12 6.85
N LEU A 134 -10.16 7.86 7.09
CA LEU A 134 -9.30 7.66 8.26
C LEU A 134 -10.03 7.99 9.57
N PHE A 135 -10.85 9.05 9.60
CA PHE A 135 -11.68 9.39 10.76
C PHE A 135 -12.62 8.23 11.11
N VAL A 136 -13.39 7.72 10.13
CA VAL A 136 -14.27 6.57 10.32
C VAL A 136 -13.47 5.35 10.83
N LYS A 137 -12.33 5.06 10.21
CA LYS A 137 -11.46 3.93 10.59
C LYS A 137 -10.85 4.11 11.99
N SER A 138 -10.60 5.34 12.42
CA SER A 138 -10.05 5.66 13.73
C SER A 138 -11.04 5.41 14.88
N ARG A 139 -12.34 5.39 14.57
CA ARG A 139 -13.45 5.30 15.53
C ARG A 139 -13.48 6.45 16.54
N GLU A 140 -12.87 7.58 16.19
CA GLU A 140 -13.05 8.83 16.92
C GLU A 140 -14.48 9.34 16.70
N SER A 141 -15.03 10.03 17.69
CA SER A 141 -16.42 10.51 17.67
C SER A 141 -16.56 11.99 17.29
N ASP A 142 -15.46 12.73 17.33
CA ASP A 142 -15.42 14.17 17.08
C ASP A 142 -14.41 14.48 15.99
N PHE A 143 -14.92 14.89 14.82
CA PHE A 143 -14.12 15.19 13.64
C PHE A 143 -13.23 16.43 13.82
N ALA A 144 -13.75 17.46 14.50
CA ALA A 144 -13.00 18.68 14.75
C ALA A 144 -11.85 18.42 15.73
N ALA A 145 -12.08 17.61 16.76
CA ALA A 145 -11.03 17.17 17.67
C ALA A 145 -9.99 16.27 16.99
N PHE A 146 -10.43 15.38 16.08
CA PHE A 146 -9.55 14.51 15.31
C PHE A 146 -8.59 15.31 14.41
N LEU A 147 -9.06 16.41 13.82
CA LEU A 147 -8.25 17.33 13.02
C LEU A 147 -7.53 18.41 13.82
N ALA A 148 -7.71 18.48 15.14
CA ALA A 148 -7.19 19.58 15.94
C ALA A 148 -5.67 19.73 15.77
N GLY A 149 -5.23 20.92 15.34
CA GLY A 149 -3.81 21.22 15.09
C GLY A 149 -3.27 20.67 13.77
N VAL A 150 -4.14 20.23 12.86
CA VAL A 150 -3.83 19.82 11.50
C VAL A 150 -4.65 20.67 10.54
N ASP A 151 -3.97 21.32 9.60
CA ASP A 151 -4.55 21.97 8.44
C ASP A 151 -4.56 20.95 7.29
N PRO A 152 -5.73 20.43 6.87
CA PRO A 152 -5.83 19.50 5.74
C PRO A 152 -5.17 20.06 4.47
N GLY A 153 -5.29 21.37 4.24
CA GLY A 153 -4.70 22.07 3.11
C GLY A 153 -3.18 22.20 3.19
N ALA A 154 -2.53 21.84 4.30
CA ALA A 154 -1.08 21.83 4.41
C ALA A 154 -0.48 20.42 4.28
N LEU A 155 -1.30 19.37 4.30
CA LEU A 155 -0.83 18.00 4.29
C LEU A 155 -0.28 17.58 2.93
N THR A 156 0.87 16.94 2.93
CA THR A 156 1.51 16.38 1.73
C THR A 156 2.04 14.97 2.01
N TRP A 157 1.88 14.08 1.03
CA TRP A 157 2.52 12.78 1.02
C TRP A 157 4.00 12.89 0.68
N SER A 158 4.41 13.87 -0.14
CA SER A 158 5.83 14.05 -0.48
C SER A 158 6.70 14.29 0.76
N ASP A 159 6.22 15.04 1.76
CA ASP A 159 6.95 15.23 3.01
C ASP A 159 7.12 13.89 3.77
N MET A 160 6.09 13.05 3.81
CA MET A 160 6.16 11.72 4.40
C MET A 160 7.14 10.82 3.65
N VAL A 161 7.07 10.80 2.33
CA VAL A 161 7.97 10.01 1.46
C VAL A 161 9.42 10.44 1.64
N ARG A 162 9.70 11.75 1.72
CA ARG A 162 11.04 12.29 2.01
C ARG A 162 11.55 11.82 3.36
N ARG A 163 10.72 11.81 4.41
CA ARG A 163 11.11 11.30 5.74
C ARG A 163 11.45 9.80 5.71
N ILE A 164 10.65 8.98 5.03
CA ILE A 164 10.93 7.55 4.86
C ILE A 164 12.25 7.34 4.13
N ARG A 165 12.44 8.05 3.01
CA ARG A 165 13.65 7.96 2.19
C ARG A 165 14.90 8.40 2.95
N ALA A 166 14.83 9.53 3.67
CA ALA A 166 15.94 10.07 4.46
C ALA A 166 16.37 9.10 5.59
N ALA A 167 15.42 8.43 6.23
CA ALA A 167 15.70 7.47 7.29
C ALA A 167 16.21 6.11 6.76
N ASN A 168 15.97 5.81 5.47
CA ASN A 168 16.27 4.52 4.84
C ASN A 168 16.92 4.69 3.45
N PRO A 169 18.10 5.32 3.34
CA PRO A 169 18.71 5.66 2.04
C PRO A 169 19.15 4.44 1.22
N ARG A 170 19.23 3.25 1.81
CA ARG A 170 19.55 2.00 1.12
C ARG A 170 18.33 1.18 0.73
N ALA A 171 17.17 1.45 1.34
CA ALA A 171 15.96 0.71 1.04
C ALA A 171 15.34 1.21 -0.26
N ARG A 172 14.75 0.29 -1.03
CA ARG A 172 13.88 0.66 -2.14
C ARG A 172 12.57 1.21 -1.59
N LEU A 173 12.04 2.27 -2.18
CA LEU A 173 10.73 2.82 -1.80
C LEU A 173 9.89 2.97 -3.06
N THR A 174 8.83 2.17 -3.15
CA THR A 174 7.86 2.20 -4.24
C THR A 174 6.56 2.85 -3.78
N VAL A 175 6.09 3.84 -4.53
CA VAL A 175 4.88 4.62 -4.22
C VAL A 175 3.92 4.59 -5.40
N TRP A 176 2.61 4.54 -5.14
CA TRP A 176 1.57 4.64 -6.16
C TRP A 176 0.30 5.29 -5.60
N CYS A 177 -0.52 5.84 -6.49
CA CYS A 177 -1.85 6.34 -6.16
C CYS A 177 -2.81 5.17 -5.99
N ASN A 178 -3.51 5.10 -4.86
CA ASN A 178 -4.44 4.04 -4.57
C ASN A 178 -5.61 4.03 -5.56
N GLU A 179 -5.98 5.20 -6.07
CA GLU A 179 -6.99 5.40 -7.09
C GLU A 179 -6.65 4.65 -8.40
N ASP A 180 -5.37 4.53 -8.73
CA ASP A 180 -4.89 3.86 -9.94
C ASP A 180 -4.70 2.35 -9.76
N THR A 181 -4.82 1.85 -8.52
CA THR A 181 -4.58 0.44 -8.16
C THR A 181 -5.29 -0.56 -9.10
N PRO A 182 -6.57 -0.35 -9.51
CA PRO A 182 -7.23 -1.26 -10.45
C PRO A 182 -6.56 -1.37 -11.82
N LEU A 183 -5.89 -0.30 -12.28
CA LEU A 183 -5.17 -0.27 -13.55
C LEU A 183 -3.80 -0.94 -13.43
N ILE A 184 -3.08 -0.65 -12.34
CA ILE A 184 -1.69 -1.09 -12.13
C ILE A 184 -1.57 -2.41 -11.34
N TRP A 185 -2.68 -3.06 -11.00
CA TRP A 185 -2.71 -4.24 -10.13
C TRP A 185 -1.72 -5.36 -10.50
N PRO A 186 -1.61 -5.80 -11.77
CA PRO A 186 -0.64 -6.84 -12.11
C PRO A 186 0.80 -6.40 -11.91
N GLU A 187 1.13 -5.14 -12.24
CA GLU A 187 2.47 -4.59 -12.01
C GLU A 187 2.77 -4.52 -10.50
N LEU A 188 1.81 -4.10 -9.67
CA LEU A 188 1.98 -4.08 -8.22
C LEU A 188 2.29 -5.48 -7.67
N LEU A 189 1.52 -6.49 -8.07
CA LEU A 189 1.75 -7.87 -7.66
C LEU A 189 3.13 -8.37 -8.12
N ALA A 190 3.50 -8.08 -9.36
CA ALA A 190 4.80 -8.46 -9.93
C ALA A 190 5.97 -7.78 -9.19
N ARG A 191 5.92 -6.47 -8.94
CA ARG A 191 6.99 -5.76 -8.22
C ARG A 191 7.12 -6.22 -6.78
N LEU A 192 5.99 -6.38 -6.09
CA LEU A 192 5.96 -6.73 -4.67
C LEU A 192 6.45 -8.17 -4.44
N SER A 193 6.05 -9.11 -5.30
CA SER A 193 6.45 -10.53 -5.15
C SER A 193 7.66 -10.97 -5.96
N ASP A 194 7.98 -10.31 -7.08
CA ASP A 194 9.07 -10.69 -8.01
C ASP A 194 9.02 -12.18 -8.37
N HIS A 195 7.80 -12.64 -8.65
CA HIS A 195 7.54 -13.95 -9.23
C HIS A 195 7.93 -13.94 -10.71
N GLY A 196 8.30 -15.10 -11.25
CA GLY A 196 8.64 -15.21 -12.66
C GLY A 196 7.45 -14.86 -13.56
N GLU A 197 7.70 -14.14 -14.66
CA GLU A 197 6.71 -13.62 -15.61
C GLU A 197 5.69 -14.67 -16.11
N SER A 198 6.10 -15.93 -16.16
CA SER A 198 5.25 -17.06 -16.55
C SER A 198 4.37 -17.61 -15.43
N THR A 199 4.35 -16.99 -14.25
CA THR A 199 3.58 -17.46 -13.09
C THR A 199 2.22 -16.76 -13.06
N PRO A 200 1.14 -17.39 -13.53
CA PRO A 200 -0.18 -16.81 -13.40
C PRO A 200 -0.58 -16.76 -11.92
N LEU A 201 -0.99 -15.59 -11.46
CA LEU A 201 -1.59 -15.43 -10.13
C LEU A 201 -3.10 -15.56 -10.23
N ARG A 202 -3.70 -16.29 -9.29
CA ARG A 202 -5.15 -16.40 -9.15
C ARG A 202 -5.71 -15.18 -8.46
N GLY A 203 -6.87 -14.70 -8.90
CA GLY A 203 -7.56 -13.55 -8.27
C GLY A 203 -6.98 -12.19 -8.64
N THR A 204 -6.30 -12.09 -9.79
CA THR A 204 -5.83 -10.82 -10.35
C THR A 204 -6.98 -9.87 -10.75
N ASP A 205 -8.17 -10.41 -10.97
CA ASP A 205 -9.37 -9.63 -11.27
C ASP A 205 -10.23 -9.32 -10.03
N ASP A 206 -9.90 -9.85 -8.85
CA ASP A 206 -10.74 -9.74 -7.65
C ASP A 206 -10.97 -8.26 -7.27
N LEU A 207 -10.00 -7.37 -7.55
CA LEU A 207 -10.14 -5.93 -7.36
C LEU A 207 -11.13 -5.31 -8.36
N LEU A 208 -11.09 -5.74 -9.63
CA LEU A 208 -12.03 -5.25 -10.65
C LEU A 208 -13.45 -5.74 -10.38
N ASP A 209 -13.60 -6.96 -9.85
CA ASP A 209 -14.90 -7.51 -9.44
C ASP A 209 -15.58 -6.69 -8.34
N ALA A 210 -14.80 -6.07 -7.46
CA ALA A 210 -15.33 -5.22 -6.38
C ALA A 210 -15.84 -3.85 -6.86
N ILE A 211 -15.33 -3.34 -7.99
CA ILE A 211 -15.61 -1.96 -8.45
C ILE A 211 -16.32 -1.90 -9.80
N MET A 212 -16.52 -3.03 -10.48
CA MET A 212 -17.14 -3.11 -11.80
C MET A 212 -18.41 -3.94 -11.74
N GLN A 213 -19.42 -3.55 -12.52
CA GLN A 213 -20.62 -4.35 -12.71
C GLN A 213 -20.27 -5.76 -13.23
N PRO A 214 -20.93 -6.83 -12.76
CA PRO A 214 -20.62 -8.21 -13.17
C PRO A 214 -20.67 -8.44 -14.70
N ALA A 215 -21.60 -7.77 -15.38
CA ALA A 215 -21.70 -7.81 -16.84
C ALA A 215 -20.51 -7.12 -17.53
N GLY A 216 -19.99 -6.03 -16.94
CA GLY A 216 -18.78 -5.36 -17.40
C GLY A 216 -17.55 -6.25 -17.28
N LEU A 217 -17.37 -6.89 -16.12
CA LEU A 217 -16.23 -7.78 -15.88
C LEU A 217 -16.25 -9.00 -16.82
N THR A 218 -17.42 -9.60 -17.03
CA THR A 218 -17.59 -10.70 -17.97
C THR A 218 -17.18 -10.30 -19.39
N ARG A 219 -17.58 -9.10 -19.83
CA ARG A 219 -17.20 -8.56 -21.13
C ARG A 219 -15.71 -8.21 -21.22
N LEU A 220 -15.12 -7.68 -20.15
CA LEU A 220 -13.68 -7.39 -20.08
C LEU A 220 -12.86 -8.66 -20.25
N ARG A 221 -13.20 -9.73 -19.51
CA ARG A 221 -12.52 -11.03 -19.61
C ARG A 221 -12.59 -11.60 -21.02
N ALA A 222 -13.80 -11.66 -21.59
CA ALA A 222 -13.98 -12.12 -22.97
C ALA A 222 -13.17 -11.27 -23.97
N TYR A 223 -13.14 -9.95 -23.80
CA TYR A 223 -12.38 -9.07 -24.67
C TYR A 223 -10.87 -9.29 -24.56
N LEU A 224 -10.33 -9.47 -23.35
CA LEU A 224 -8.90 -9.73 -23.13
C LEU A 224 -8.49 -11.12 -23.64
N ASP A 225 -9.37 -12.12 -23.55
CA ASP A 225 -9.13 -13.46 -24.10
C ASP A 225 -9.11 -13.45 -25.64
N GLU A 226 -10.04 -12.73 -26.26
CA GLU A 226 -10.11 -12.57 -27.72
C GLU A 226 -9.02 -11.64 -28.27
N ASN A 227 -8.59 -10.65 -27.48
CA ASN A 227 -7.61 -9.64 -27.87
C ASN A 227 -6.52 -9.51 -26.79
N PRO A 228 -5.63 -10.52 -26.64
CA PRO A 228 -4.58 -10.47 -25.64
C PRO A 228 -3.71 -9.21 -25.79
N PRO A 229 -3.55 -8.41 -24.72
CA PRO A 229 -2.78 -7.18 -24.80
C PRO A 229 -1.30 -7.49 -25.09
N THR A 230 -0.69 -6.69 -25.96
CA THR A 230 0.73 -6.83 -26.33
C THR A 230 1.69 -6.38 -25.23
N ASN A 231 1.22 -5.55 -24.30
CA ASN A 231 1.94 -5.07 -23.13
C ASN A 231 0.97 -4.50 -22.07
N GLU A 232 1.50 -4.22 -20.88
CA GLU A 232 0.72 -3.67 -19.76
C GLU A 232 0.07 -2.32 -20.08
N ALA A 233 0.71 -1.44 -20.85
CA ALA A 233 0.13 -0.15 -21.23
C ALA A 233 -1.12 -0.30 -22.12
N GLN A 234 -1.16 -1.32 -22.98
CA GLN A 234 -2.38 -1.66 -23.72
C GLN A 234 -3.44 -2.23 -22.79
N ARG A 235 -3.07 -3.15 -21.88
CA ARG A 235 -3.98 -3.72 -20.89
C ARG A 235 -4.66 -2.63 -20.06
N ARG A 236 -3.91 -1.66 -19.54
CA ARG A 236 -4.42 -0.54 -18.74
C ARG A 236 -5.44 0.31 -19.49
N ARG A 237 -5.14 0.67 -20.76
CA ARG A 237 -6.08 1.42 -21.60
C ARG A 237 -7.40 0.66 -21.81
N ILE A 238 -7.34 -0.65 -21.99
CA ILE A 238 -8.54 -1.49 -22.09
C ILE A 238 -9.31 -1.45 -20.78
N VAL A 239 -8.66 -1.74 -19.64
CA VAL A 239 -9.31 -1.75 -18.33
C VAL A 239 -9.94 -0.38 -18.01
N ALA A 240 -9.24 0.71 -18.27
CA ALA A 240 -9.74 2.08 -18.07
C ALA A 240 -11.02 2.35 -18.88
N ALA A 241 -11.04 1.96 -20.17
CA ALA A 241 -12.22 2.11 -21.01
C ALA A 241 -13.42 1.26 -20.53
N PHE A 242 -13.17 0.11 -19.90
CA PHE A 242 -14.22 -0.70 -19.29
C PHE A 242 -14.72 -0.11 -17.97
N LEU A 243 -13.84 0.45 -17.13
CA LEU A 243 -14.24 1.13 -15.90
C LEU A 243 -15.08 2.37 -16.20
N ASP A 244 -14.72 3.18 -17.19
CA ASP A 244 -15.50 4.35 -17.64
C ASP A 244 -16.97 4.00 -17.95
N LYS A 245 -17.20 2.80 -18.49
CA LYS A 245 -18.53 2.36 -18.91
C LYS A 245 -19.28 1.50 -17.89
N TYR A 246 -18.57 0.73 -17.08
CA TYR A 246 -19.15 -0.35 -16.26
C TYR A 246 -18.75 -0.29 -14.79
N ALA A 247 -18.05 0.74 -14.33
CA ALA A 247 -17.80 0.92 -12.91
C ALA A 247 -19.12 1.03 -12.12
N LEU A 248 -19.08 0.58 -10.86
CA LEU A 248 -20.18 0.73 -9.93
C LEU A 248 -20.22 2.20 -9.47
N PRO A 249 -21.38 2.89 -9.55
CA PRO A 249 -21.48 4.29 -9.14
C PRO A 249 -20.96 4.53 -7.71
N ASP A 250 -21.36 3.66 -6.77
CA ASP A 250 -20.97 3.75 -5.35
C ASP A 250 -19.48 3.44 -5.10
N ALA A 251 -18.76 2.88 -6.10
CA ALA A 251 -17.31 2.68 -6.04
C ALA A 251 -16.52 3.86 -6.59
N ILE A 252 -17.19 4.79 -7.29
CA ILE A 252 -16.60 6.00 -7.87
C ILE A 252 -16.91 7.23 -7.00
N ASP A 253 -18.16 7.36 -6.56
CA ASP A 253 -18.63 8.46 -5.73
C ASP A 253 -18.66 8.02 -4.26
N GLU A 254 -17.56 8.27 -3.54
CA GLU A 254 -17.55 8.08 -2.08
C GLU A 254 -18.30 9.24 -1.43
N GLU A 255 -19.41 8.95 -0.75
CA GLU A 255 -20.15 9.97 -0.01
C GLU A 255 -19.32 10.45 1.19
N ILE A 256 -18.77 11.65 1.07
CA ILE A 256 -17.95 12.26 2.12
C ILE A 256 -18.87 12.96 3.13
N ASP A 257 -19.34 12.20 4.13
CA ASP A 257 -20.08 12.75 5.27
C ASP A 257 -19.11 13.18 6.38
N ALA A 258 -18.43 14.33 6.18
CA ALA A 258 -17.53 14.92 7.17
C ALA A 258 -17.90 16.38 7.48
N PRO A 259 -17.98 16.79 8.76
CA PRO A 259 -18.30 18.17 9.12
C PRO A 259 -17.31 19.19 8.53
N GLY A 260 -17.81 20.14 7.75
CA GLY A 260 -17.00 21.19 7.13
C GLY A 260 -16.27 20.77 5.85
N TRP A 261 -16.54 19.57 5.32
CA TRP A 261 -16.00 19.10 4.03
C TRP A 261 -16.87 19.60 2.87
N THR A 262 -16.59 20.81 2.38
CA THR A 262 -17.30 21.38 1.23
C THR A 262 -16.73 20.88 -0.10
N GLU A 263 -17.50 20.99 -1.18
CA GLU A 263 -17.04 20.68 -2.54
C GLU A 263 -15.76 21.48 -2.89
N ASP A 264 -15.73 22.79 -2.60
CA ASP A 264 -14.55 23.63 -2.80
C ASP A 264 -13.30 23.12 -2.05
N LEU A 265 -13.47 22.57 -0.84
CA LEU A 265 -12.35 22.02 -0.07
C LEU A 265 -11.87 20.71 -0.71
N VAL A 266 -12.79 19.86 -1.16
CA VAL A 266 -12.46 18.60 -1.84
C VAL A 266 -11.70 18.89 -3.13
N GLU A 267 -12.15 19.83 -3.94
CA GLU A 267 -11.47 20.27 -5.16
C GLU A 267 -10.07 20.79 -4.84
N HIS A 268 -9.96 21.70 -3.85
CA HIS A 268 -8.67 22.26 -3.43
C HIS A 268 -7.67 21.18 -2.96
N LEU A 269 -8.12 20.22 -2.13
CA LEU A 269 -7.26 19.13 -1.65
C LEU A 269 -6.85 18.19 -2.79
N THR A 270 -7.74 17.99 -3.77
CA THR A 270 -7.46 17.16 -4.96
C THR A 270 -6.40 17.80 -5.85
N GLU A 271 -6.54 19.08 -6.18
CA GLU A 271 -5.53 19.82 -6.96
C GLU A 271 -4.15 19.79 -6.28
N ARG A 272 -4.14 19.95 -4.95
CA ARG A 272 -2.91 19.86 -4.15
C ARG A 272 -2.30 18.47 -4.19
N TYR A 273 -3.12 17.42 -4.11
CA TYR A 273 -2.66 16.04 -4.21
C TYR A 273 -2.00 15.77 -5.56
N GLU A 274 -2.61 16.20 -6.66
CA GLU A 274 -2.05 16.05 -8.01
C GLU A 274 -0.70 16.79 -8.15
N ALA A 275 -0.58 18.00 -7.61
CA ALA A 275 0.68 18.72 -7.55
C ALA A 275 1.72 17.97 -6.69
N ASP A 276 1.30 17.38 -5.58
CA ASP A 276 2.17 16.62 -4.68
C ASP A 276 2.68 15.32 -5.31
N LEU A 277 1.90 14.65 -6.16
CA LEU A 277 2.34 13.49 -6.94
C LEU A 277 3.55 13.83 -7.82
N THR A 278 3.53 15.00 -8.46
CA THR A 278 4.68 15.50 -9.23
C THR A 278 5.91 15.71 -8.33
N ALA A 279 5.70 16.23 -7.11
CA ALA A 279 6.77 16.41 -6.14
C ALA A 279 7.36 15.07 -5.66
N ILE A 280 6.54 14.01 -5.55
CA ILE A 280 6.97 12.65 -5.19
C ILE A 280 7.81 12.03 -6.30
N GLN A 281 7.39 12.16 -7.56
CA GLN A 281 8.14 11.65 -8.72
C GLN A 281 9.55 12.28 -8.84
N ALA A 282 9.72 13.51 -8.35
CA ALA A 282 11.01 14.20 -8.34
C ALA A 282 11.94 13.77 -7.17
N ILE A 283 11.51 12.88 -6.27
CA ILE A 283 12.34 12.43 -5.14
C ILE A 283 13.33 11.36 -5.62
N GLU A 284 14.63 11.64 -5.47
CA GLU A 284 15.67 10.68 -5.82
C GLU A 284 15.59 9.39 -4.98
N GLY A 285 15.63 8.25 -5.68
CA GLY A 285 15.57 6.93 -5.06
C GLY A 285 14.16 6.51 -4.62
N VAL A 286 13.13 7.16 -5.14
CA VAL A 286 11.73 6.74 -5.04
C VAL A 286 11.25 6.27 -6.40
N ASP A 287 10.73 5.05 -6.45
CA ASP A 287 10.11 4.48 -7.65
C ASP A 287 8.60 4.76 -7.59
N VAL A 288 8.09 5.56 -8.53
CA VAL A 288 6.65 5.82 -8.64
C VAL A 288 6.04 4.93 -9.72
N ILE A 289 4.97 4.22 -9.38
CA ILE A 289 4.17 3.48 -10.37
C ILE A 289 3.03 4.39 -10.81
N THR A 290 2.99 4.67 -12.10
CA THR A 290 1.92 5.43 -12.74
C THR A 290 1.13 4.51 -13.67
N PRO A 291 -0.17 4.77 -13.89
CA PRO A 291 -0.96 4.09 -14.91
C PRO A 291 -0.38 4.26 -16.32
#